data_AF-A0A7D8UGU8-F1
#
_entry.id   AF-A0A7D8UGU8-F1
#
_cell.length_a   1.000
_cell.length_b   1.000
_cell.length_c   1.000
_cell.angle_alpha   90.00
_cell.angle_beta   90.00
_cell.angle_gamma   90.00
#
_symmetry.space_group_name_H-M   'P 1'
#
loop_
_entity.id
_entity.type
_entity.pdbx_description
1 polymer ?
#
loop_
_entity_poly.entity_id
_entity_poly.type
_entity_poly.pdbx_seq_one_letter_code
_entity_poly.pdbx_strand_id
1 'polypeptide(L)'
;MFGLTLSEWLWYGAGGVVVAGGLVGLVRTWVCRRRPRWRHCPRCLYDMRATGGRRCPECGGEARSERAMFRARSRRRHVVAGLAMLLIGAGIAIHGYTRQQAQGWWSLVPTAVLLEAVGRPGSGEASAVLRSRLAQARPPAFNSLEEQRRHLRALERLQRTRPSPEALAGAPPTATRRIWLESSMARLVYELADPDLLLEQAERLIGSDDVETRNMALTLMAGAARDLDSLPPLGEHWKQAAESRLGRPPAPGRGSGRQREPLVPLEYEDDTQALIVLLACEDMSDPNAWSALLGEGMRIYFAPLINAINLAQTSPHEHHRRHAEAFTRALDDSGLGWVEHVRRRLHPQPRGNTPR
;
A
#
# COMPACT_ATOMS: atom_id res chain seq x y z
N MET A 1 2.21 -15.26 -34.68
CA MET A 1 1.64 -16.58 -34.28
C MET A 1 2.80 -17.39 -33.70
N PHE A 2 3.10 -17.47 -32.41
CA PHE A 2 2.32 -17.53 -31.19
C PHE A 2 2.92 -16.54 -30.17
N GLY A 3 2.22 -15.46 -29.85
CA GLY A 3 2.69 -14.40 -28.94
C GLY A 3 2.49 -14.73 -27.47
N LEU A 4 2.66 -16.00 -27.08
CA LEU A 4 2.54 -16.39 -25.67
C LEU A 4 3.85 -16.07 -24.95
N THR A 5 3.77 -15.26 -23.92
CA THR A 5 4.86 -14.95 -23.00
C THR A 5 5.34 -16.22 -22.30
N LEU A 6 6.64 -16.28 -21.93
CA LEU A 6 7.22 -17.42 -21.20
C LEU A 6 6.42 -17.75 -19.91
N SER A 7 5.86 -16.73 -19.25
CA SER A 7 4.99 -16.88 -18.09
C SER A 7 3.70 -17.64 -18.38
N GLU A 8 3.09 -17.43 -19.55
CA GLU A 8 1.89 -18.18 -19.94
C GLU A 8 2.21 -19.66 -20.13
N TRP A 9 3.34 -19.96 -20.79
CA TRP A 9 3.81 -21.34 -20.97
C TRP A 9 4.07 -22.05 -19.64
N LEU A 10 4.63 -21.35 -18.65
CA LEU A 10 4.88 -21.93 -17.32
C LEU A 10 3.57 -22.29 -16.60
N TRP A 11 2.54 -21.46 -16.67
CA TRP A 11 1.26 -21.74 -16.01
C TRP A 11 0.46 -22.82 -16.72
N TYR A 12 0.39 -22.79 -18.06
CA TYR A 12 -0.23 -23.87 -18.82
C TYR A 12 0.56 -25.18 -18.65
N GLY A 13 1.88 -25.11 -18.55
CA GLY A 13 2.75 -26.24 -18.23
C GLY A 13 2.45 -26.81 -16.85
N ALA A 14 2.44 -25.97 -15.81
CA ALA A 14 2.17 -26.41 -14.44
C ALA A 14 0.75 -26.99 -14.29
N GLY A 15 -0.28 -26.30 -14.78
CA GLY A 15 -1.65 -26.81 -14.78
C GLY A 15 -1.78 -28.09 -15.61
N GLY A 16 -1.13 -28.14 -16.76
CA GLY A 16 -1.09 -29.30 -17.65
C GLY A 16 -0.46 -30.53 -17.00
N VAL A 17 0.64 -30.38 -16.26
CA VAL A 17 1.29 -31.47 -15.52
C VAL A 17 0.36 -32.04 -14.45
N VAL A 18 -0.35 -31.18 -13.69
CA VAL A 18 -1.30 -31.64 -12.67
C VAL A 18 -2.48 -32.38 -13.30
N VAL A 19 -3.06 -31.83 -14.38
CA VAL A 19 -4.14 -32.48 -15.13
C VAL A 19 -3.68 -33.82 -15.70
N ALA A 20 -2.50 -33.87 -16.32
CA ALA A 20 -1.93 -35.11 -16.86
C ALA A 20 -1.74 -36.17 -15.77
N GLY A 21 -1.24 -35.79 -14.59
CA GLY A 21 -1.12 -36.69 -13.43
C GLY A 21 -2.47 -37.24 -12.97
N GLY A 22 -3.49 -36.38 -12.88
CA GLY A 22 -4.86 -36.80 -12.57
C GLY A 22 -5.43 -37.77 -13.61
N LEU A 23 -5.21 -37.48 -14.89
CA LEU A 23 -5.66 -38.31 -16.01
C LEU A 23 -4.98 -39.69 -16.00
N VAL A 24 -3.65 -39.74 -15.82
CA VAL A 24 -2.89 -40.99 -15.70
C VAL A 24 -3.39 -41.80 -14.51
N GLY A 25 -3.67 -41.17 -13.37
CA GLY A 25 -4.28 -41.82 -12.21
C GLY A 25 -5.63 -42.45 -12.53
N LEU A 26 -6.52 -41.71 -13.20
CA LEU A 26 -7.84 -42.19 -13.63
C LEU A 26 -7.73 -43.35 -14.63
N VAL A 27 -6.94 -43.19 -15.70
CA VAL A 27 -6.71 -44.22 -16.71
C VAL A 27 -6.12 -45.47 -16.07
N ARG A 28 -5.13 -45.34 -15.19
CA ARG A 28 -4.57 -46.49 -14.45
C ARG A 28 -5.64 -47.19 -13.61
N THR A 29 -6.51 -46.45 -12.93
CA THR A 29 -7.61 -47.09 -12.18
C THR A 29 -8.62 -47.80 -13.08
N TRP A 30 -8.83 -47.30 -14.30
CA TRP A 30 -9.75 -47.87 -15.27
C TRP A 30 -9.17 -49.10 -15.97
N VAL A 31 -7.93 -49.02 -16.47
CA VAL A 31 -7.24 -50.15 -17.12
C VAL A 31 -6.92 -51.27 -16.11
N CYS A 32 -6.55 -50.91 -14.87
CA CYS A 32 -6.32 -51.88 -13.80
C CYS A 32 -7.61 -52.36 -13.10
N ARG A 33 -8.82 -51.99 -13.58
CA ARG A 33 -10.08 -52.67 -13.20
C ARG A 33 -10.16 -54.04 -13.90
N ARG A 34 -9.11 -54.85 -13.82
CA ARG A 34 -9.27 -56.26 -14.11
C ARG A 34 -10.17 -56.84 -13.03
N ARG A 35 -11.34 -57.35 -13.41
CA ARG A 35 -12.16 -58.17 -12.51
C ARG A 35 -11.24 -59.32 -12.06
N PRO A 36 -11.04 -59.51 -10.75
CA PRO A 36 -10.23 -60.64 -10.30
C PRO A 36 -10.88 -61.90 -10.85
N ARG A 37 -10.13 -62.67 -11.65
CA ARG A 37 -10.60 -63.97 -12.18
C ARG A 37 -10.82 -65.00 -11.06
N TRP A 38 -10.34 -64.70 -9.86
CA TRP A 38 -10.23 -65.63 -8.74
C TRP A 38 -10.81 -65.05 -7.45
N ARG A 39 -11.18 -65.91 -6.51
CA ARG A 39 -11.75 -65.54 -5.21
C ARG A 39 -10.67 -64.88 -4.35
N HIS A 40 -10.90 -63.65 -3.91
CA HIS A 40 -10.01 -62.97 -2.96
C HIS A 40 -10.79 -62.48 -1.74
N CYS A 41 -10.14 -62.46 -0.59
CA CYS A 41 -10.73 -61.86 0.61
C CYS A 41 -10.91 -60.34 0.41
N PRO A 42 -12.11 -59.75 0.65
CA PRO A 42 -12.34 -58.32 0.43
C PRO A 42 -11.58 -57.40 1.39
N ARG A 43 -11.11 -57.93 2.53
CA ARG A 43 -10.34 -57.17 3.54
C ARG A 43 -8.84 -57.18 3.28
N CYS A 44 -8.21 -58.36 3.26
CA CYS A 44 -6.76 -58.52 3.17
C CYS A 44 -6.24 -58.86 1.77
N LEU A 45 -7.12 -59.17 0.80
CA LEU A 45 -6.75 -59.61 -0.56
C LEU A 45 -6.06 -60.98 -0.66
N TYR A 46 -6.13 -61.82 0.39
CA TYR A 46 -5.64 -63.20 0.33
C TYR A 46 -6.37 -64.04 -0.74
N ASP A 47 -5.65 -64.89 -1.48
CA ASP A 47 -6.23 -65.79 -2.49
C ASP A 47 -6.98 -66.93 -1.79
N MET A 48 -8.29 -66.99 -2.02
CA MET A 48 -9.18 -67.98 -1.40
C MET A 48 -9.49 -69.17 -2.33
N ARG A 49 -8.69 -69.39 -3.39
CA ARG A 49 -8.91 -70.54 -4.29
C ARG A 49 -8.82 -71.90 -3.60
N ALA A 50 -7.92 -72.05 -2.64
CA ALA A 50 -7.72 -73.30 -1.91
C ALA A 50 -8.59 -73.41 -0.65
N THR A 51 -9.31 -72.35 -0.26
CA THR A 51 -10.08 -72.33 0.99
C THR A 51 -11.55 -72.61 0.72
N GLY A 52 -12.07 -73.70 1.27
CA GLY A 52 -13.51 -73.96 1.28
C GLY A 52 -14.25 -72.98 2.21
N GLY A 53 -15.35 -72.40 1.73
CA GLY A 53 -16.24 -71.54 2.53
C GLY A 53 -16.00 -70.04 2.41
N ARG A 54 -16.54 -69.28 3.37
CA ARG A 54 -16.59 -67.80 3.32
C ARG A 54 -15.63 -67.07 4.26
N ARG A 55 -14.97 -67.81 5.16
CA ARG A 55 -14.11 -67.25 6.21
C ARG A 55 -12.65 -67.25 5.77
N CYS A 56 -12.01 -66.10 5.85
CA CYS A 56 -10.61 -65.94 5.47
C CYS A 56 -9.69 -66.48 6.59
N PRO A 57 -8.70 -67.32 6.28
CA PRO A 57 -7.81 -67.90 7.28
C PRO A 57 -6.83 -66.87 7.87
N GLU A 58 -6.39 -65.89 7.07
CA GLU A 58 -5.45 -64.83 7.49
C GLU A 58 -6.08 -63.81 8.42
N CYS A 59 -7.20 -63.19 8.01
CA CYS A 59 -7.78 -62.06 8.75
C CYS A 59 -9.00 -62.44 9.61
N GLY A 60 -9.41 -63.72 9.59
CA GLY A 60 -10.59 -64.23 10.29
C GLY A 60 -11.95 -63.70 9.79
N GLY A 61 -11.95 -62.75 8.85
CA GLY A 61 -13.15 -62.09 8.34
C GLY A 61 -13.98 -63.01 7.44
N GLU A 62 -15.30 -63.01 7.65
CA GLU A 62 -16.24 -63.76 6.84
C GLU A 62 -16.91 -62.86 5.78
N ALA A 63 -16.90 -63.30 4.52
CA ALA A 63 -17.52 -62.57 3.43
C ALA A 63 -19.05 -62.70 3.49
N ARG A 64 -19.76 -61.56 3.34
CA ARG A 64 -21.24 -61.52 3.32
C ARG A 64 -21.86 -62.43 2.27
N SER A 65 -21.20 -62.62 1.13
CA SER A 65 -21.64 -63.52 0.06
C SER A 65 -20.46 -63.95 -0.81
N GLU A 66 -20.57 -65.07 -1.53
CA GLU A 66 -19.54 -65.50 -2.48
C GLU A 66 -19.30 -64.46 -3.58
N ARG A 67 -20.36 -63.79 -4.06
CA ARG A 67 -20.25 -62.71 -5.05
C ARG A 67 -19.40 -61.54 -4.55
N ALA A 68 -19.36 -61.29 -3.24
CA ALA A 68 -18.52 -60.24 -2.66
C ALA A 68 -17.01 -60.56 -2.80
N MET A 69 -16.63 -61.84 -2.89
CA MET A 69 -15.23 -62.27 -3.07
C MET A 69 -14.70 -62.04 -4.48
N PHE A 70 -15.59 -61.90 -5.46
CA PHE A 70 -15.23 -61.56 -6.86
C PHE A 70 -15.31 -60.05 -7.13
N ARG A 71 -15.80 -59.27 -6.17
CA ARG A 71 -15.98 -57.83 -6.35
C ARG A 71 -14.63 -57.13 -6.23
N ALA A 72 -14.14 -56.59 -7.34
CA ALA A 72 -12.95 -55.74 -7.34
C ALA A 72 -13.11 -54.62 -6.31
N ARG A 73 -12.17 -54.50 -5.37
CA ARG A 73 -12.18 -53.43 -4.36
C ARG A 73 -12.13 -52.11 -5.12
N SER A 74 -13.27 -51.41 -5.16
CA SER A 74 -13.35 -50.18 -5.93
C SER A 74 -12.34 -49.20 -5.33
N ARG A 75 -11.31 -48.86 -6.09
CA ARG A 75 -10.30 -47.86 -5.71
C ARG A 75 -10.90 -46.45 -5.77
N ARG A 76 -12.10 -46.25 -5.19
CA ARG A 76 -12.82 -44.97 -5.13
C ARG A 76 -11.91 -43.86 -4.63
N ARG A 77 -11.05 -44.15 -3.64
CA ARG A 77 -10.02 -43.21 -3.16
C ARG A 77 -9.09 -42.69 -4.27
N HIS A 78 -8.66 -43.56 -5.19
CA HIS A 78 -7.79 -43.15 -6.31
C HIS A 78 -8.58 -42.39 -7.37
N VAL A 79 -9.84 -42.78 -7.62
CA VAL A 79 -10.72 -42.03 -8.54
C VAL A 79 -10.98 -40.62 -8.00
N VAL A 80 -11.29 -40.50 -6.70
CA VAL A 80 -11.49 -39.21 -6.03
C VAL A 80 -10.21 -38.39 -6.05
N ALA A 81 -9.05 -38.99 -5.75
CA ALA A 81 -7.77 -38.28 -5.82
C ALA A 81 -7.44 -37.79 -7.24
N GLY A 82 -7.64 -38.64 -8.26
CA GLY A 82 -7.42 -38.27 -9.66
C GLY A 82 -8.36 -37.16 -10.12
N LEU A 83 -9.64 -37.23 -9.74
CA LEU A 83 -10.62 -36.18 -10.03
C LEU A 83 -10.29 -34.87 -9.31
N ALA A 84 -9.86 -34.93 -8.05
CA ALA A 84 -9.45 -33.76 -7.30
C ALA A 84 -8.23 -33.06 -7.94
N MET A 85 -7.22 -33.81 -8.37
CA MET A 85 -6.08 -33.23 -9.11
C MET A 85 -6.53 -32.57 -10.40
N LEU A 86 -7.43 -33.20 -11.16
CA LEU A 86 -7.95 -32.67 -12.41
C LEU A 86 -8.68 -31.32 -12.19
N LEU A 87 -9.53 -31.24 -11.15
CA LEU A 87 -10.23 -30.01 -10.77
C LEU A 87 -9.27 -28.92 -10.28
N ILE A 88 -8.24 -29.26 -9.50
CA ILE A 88 -7.22 -28.31 -9.04
C ILE A 88 -6.45 -27.76 -10.25
N GLY A 89 -5.99 -28.62 -11.15
CA GLY A 89 -5.26 -28.21 -12.35
C GLY A 89 -6.10 -27.32 -13.26
N ALA A 90 -7.39 -27.66 -13.47
CA ALA A 90 -8.32 -26.82 -14.22
C ALA A 90 -8.56 -25.47 -13.53
N GLY A 91 -8.70 -25.46 -12.21
CA GLY A 91 -8.86 -24.24 -11.41
C GLY A 91 -7.65 -23.31 -11.54
N ILE A 92 -6.42 -23.85 -11.49
CA ILE A 92 -5.19 -23.07 -11.68
C ILE A 92 -5.16 -22.46 -13.09
N ALA A 93 -5.50 -23.23 -14.12
CA ALA A 93 -5.50 -22.73 -15.50
C ALA A 93 -6.55 -21.62 -15.72
N ILE A 94 -7.80 -21.83 -15.26
CA ILE A 94 -8.89 -20.86 -15.42
C ILE A 94 -8.64 -19.60 -14.58
N HIS A 95 -8.25 -19.76 -13.32
CA HIS A 95 -7.99 -18.62 -12.43
C HIS A 95 -6.76 -17.84 -12.87
N GLY A 96 -5.69 -18.53 -13.30
CA GLY A 96 -4.51 -17.90 -13.88
C GLY A 96 -4.87 -17.07 -15.12
N TYR A 97 -5.63 -17.65 -16.05
CA TYR A 97 -6.05 -16.97 -17.27
C TYR A 97 -6.89 -15.71 -17.00
N THR A 98 -7.93 -15.84 -16.18
CA THR A 98 -8.84 -14.72 -15.87
C THR A 98 -8.12 -13.58 -15.13
N ARG A 99 -7.27 -13.92 -14.17
CA ARG A 99 -6.49 -12.91 -13.42
C ARG A 99 -5.45 -12.23 -14.30
N GLN A 100 -4.82 -12.97 -15.20
CA GLN A 100 -3.89 -12.41 -16.17
C GLN A 100 -4.55 -11.40 -17.11
N GLN A 101 -5.76 -11.70 -17.61
CA GLN A 101 -6.49 -10.75 -18.46
C GLN A 101 -6.92 -9.49 -17.70
N ALA A 102 -7.36 -9.63 -16.46
CA ALA A 102 -7.85 -8.50 -15.66
C ALA A 102 -6.72 -7.61 -15.11
N GLN A 103 -5.60 -8.21 -14.70
CA GLN A 103 -4.57 -7.54 -13.90
C GLN A 103 -3.19 -7.59 -14.54
N GLY A 104 -3.03 -8.16 -15.74
CA GLY A 104 -1.73 -8.37 -16.37
C GLY A 104 -0.94 -9.53 -15.75
N TRP A 105 0.19 -9.88 -16.37
CA TRP A 105 1.01 -11.04 -15.98
C TRP A 105 1.64 -10.91 -14.59
N TRP A 106 1.90 -9.69 -14.11
CA TRP A 106 2.46 -9.43 -12.77
C TRP A 106 1.53 -9.90 -11.64
N SER A 107 0.22 -9.98 -11.87
CA SER A 107 -0.74 -10.49 -10.88
C SER A 107 -0.55 -11.96 -10.51
N LEU A 108 0.15 -12.72 -11.37
CA LEU A 108 0.43 -14.13 -11.19
C LEU A 108 1.74 -14.37 -10.43
N VAL A 109 2.60 -13.36 -10.31
CA VAL A 109 3.86 -13.48 -9.60
C VAL A 109 3.57 -13.35 -8.10
N PRO A 110 4.00 -14.30 -7.26
CA PRO A 110 3.85 -14.18 -5.82
C PRO A 110 4.40 -12.84 -5.34
N THR A 111 3.67 -12.14 -4.45
CA THR A 111 4.08 -10.82 -3.96
C THR A 111 5.49 -10.83 -3.38
N ALA A 112 5.93 -11.93 -2.78
CA ALA A 112 7.31 -12.08 -2.28
C ALA A 112 8.36 -11.97 -3.40
N VAL A 113 8.13 -12.62 -4.55
CA VAL A 113 9.03 -12.56 -5.70
C VAL A 113 9.00 -11.17 -6.34
N LEU A 114 7.83 -10.52 -6.39
CA LEU A 114 7.74 -9.12 -6.82
C LEU A 114 8.52 -8.20 -5.88
N LEU A 115 8.39 -8.35 -4.57
CA LEU A 115 9.11 -7.55 -3.58
C LEU A 115 10.62 -7.79 -3.64
N GLU A 116 11.04 -9.02 -3.91
CA GLU A 116 12.45 -9.36 -4.08
C GLU A 116 13.00 -8.82 -5.41
N ALA A 117 12.25 -8.95 -6.51
CA ALA A 117 12.62 -8.43 -7.82
C ALA A 117 12.64 -6.90 -7.90
N VAL A 118 11.72 -6.23 -7.19
CA VAL A 118 11.70 -4.76 -7.05
C VAL A 118 12.83 -4.28 -6.14
N GLY A 119 13.43 -5.20 -5.36
CA GLY A 119 14.39 -4.92 -4.31
C GLY A 119 13.72 -4.31 -3.08
N ARG A 120 14.43 -4.29 -1.95
CA ARG A 120 14.00 -3.51 -0.78
C ARG A 120 13.71 -2.07 -1.23
N PRO A 121 12.60 -1.46 -0.77
CA PRO A 121 12.26 -0.09 -1.14
C PRO A 121 13.44 0.83 -0.86
N GLY A 122 13.99 1.42 -1.92
CA GLY A 122 15.11 2.37 -1.85
C GLY A 122 16.42 1.92 -2.49
N SER A 123 16.67 0.62 -2.75
CA SER A 123 18.03 0.16 -3.12
C SER A 123 18.18 -0.69 -4.39
N GLY A 124 17.12 -0.87 -5.20
CA GLY A 124 17.18 -1.68 -6.42
C GLY A 124 17.07 -0.87 -7.72
N GLU A 125 17.78 -1.30 -8.77
CA GLU A 125 17.65 -0.76 -10.14
C GLU A 125 16.19 -0.82 -10.63
N ALA A 126 15.45 -1.88 -10.29
CA ALA A 126 14.02 -2.01 -10.62
C ALA A 126 13.17 -0.91 -9.97
N SER A 127 13.44 -0.55 -8.71
CA SER A 127 12.77 0.58 -8.05
C SER A 127 13.16 1.93 -8.67
N ALA A 128 14.39 2.08 -9.17
CA ALA A 128 14.83 3.28 -9.88
C ALA A 128 14.17 3.40 -11.27
N VAL A 129 14.05 2.29 -12.00
CA VAL A 129 13.35 2.21 -13.29
C VAL A 129 11.85 2.39 -13.12
N LEU A 130 11.25 1.86 -12.06
CA LEU A 130 9.83 2.07 -11.78
C LEU A 130 9.57 3.54 -11.40
N ARG A 131 10.44 4.15 -10.57
CA ARG A 131 10.38 5.59 -10.28
C ARG A 131 10.58 6.43 -11.52
N SER A 132 11.54 6.09 -12.39
CA SER A 132 11.77 6.84 -13.63
C SER A 132 10.59 6.69 -14.59
N ARG A 133 9.99 5.51 -14.72
CA ARG A 133 8.77 5.30 -15.51
C ARG A 133 7.55 5.96 -14.93
N LEU A 134 7.39 6.00 -13.60
CA LEU A 134 6.30 6.73 -12.95
C LEU A 134 6.51 8.25 -13.03
N ALA A 135 7.76 8.71 -13.01
CA ALA A 135 8.09 10.12 -13.24
C ALA A 135 7.91 10.53 -14.71
N GLN A 136 8.16 9.61 -15.66
CA GLN A 136 7.96 9.83 -17.10
C GLN A 136 6.51 9.62 -17.53
N ALA A 137 5.80 8.70 -16.89
CA ALA A 137 4.36 8.58 -16.98
C ALA A 137 3.79 9.80 -16.28
N ARG A 138 3.73 10.92 -17.00
CA ARG A 138 2.90 12.04 -16.60
C ARG A 138 1.55 11.43 -16.25
N PRO A 139 1.08 11.54 -14.99
CA PRO A 139 -0.29 11.17 -14.71
C PRO A 139 -1.15 11.91 -15.73
N PRO A 140 -2.17 11.25 -16.30
CA PRO A 140 -2.97 11.86 -17.35
C PRO A 140 -3.40 13.23 -16.85
N ALA A 141 -2.93 14.28 -17.51
CA ALA A 141 -3.34 15.63 -17.17
C ALA A 141 -4.86 15.63 -17.25
N PHE A 142 -5.51 16.27 -16.27
CA PHE A 142 -6.96 16.39 -16.34
C PHE A 142 -7.32 17.02 -17.68
N ASN A 143 -8.20 16.36 -18.44
CA ASN A 143 -8.44 16.73 -19.83
C ASN A 143 -9.26 18.03 -19.94
N SER A 144 -9.82 18.49 -18.80
CA SER A 144 -10.59 19.73 -18.70
C SER A 144 -10.68 20.24 -17.26
N LEU A 145 -10.94 21.54 -17.10
CA LEU A 145 -11.24 22.17 -15.81
C LEU A 145 -12.47 21.54 -15.12
N GLU A 146 -13.45 21.07 -15.90
CA GLU A 146 -14.65 20.40 -15.37
C GLU A 146 -14.30 19.04 -14.74
N GLU A 147 -13.36 18.32 -15.34
CA GLU A 147 -12.84 17.07 -14.76
C GLU A 147 -12.11 17.35 -13.44
N GLN A 148 -11.30 18.41 -13.35
CA GLN A 148 -10.65 18.83 -12.11
C GLN A 148 -11.67 19.16 -11.01
N ARG A 149 -12.68 19.98 -11.35
CA ARG A 149 -13.78 20.34 -10.43
C ARG A 149 -14.53 19.11 -9.92
N ARG A 150 -14.78 18.13 -10.79
CA ARG A 150 -15.44 16.86 -10.42
C ARG A 150 -14.61 16.07 -9.42
N HIS A 151 -13.29 16.00 -9.61
CA HIS A 151 -12.38 15.32 -8.69
C HIS A 151 -12.27 16.04 -7.35
N LEU A 152 -12.16 17.37 -7.34
CA LEU A 152 -12.15 18.16 -6.11
C LEU A 152 -13.43 17.99 -5.30
N ARG A 153 -14.62 18.02 -5.94
CA ARG A 153 -15.90 17.72 -5.27
C ARG A 153 -15.99 16.27 -4.76
N ALA A 154 -15.33 15.32 -5.43
CA ALA A 154 -15.28 13.94 -4.96
C ALA A 154 -14.41 13.84 -3.70
N LEU A 155 -13.26 14.51 -3.67
CA LEU A 155 -12.40 14.59 -2.49
C LEU A 155 -13.09 15.27 -1.31
N GLU A 156 -13.77 16.39 -1.54
CA GLU A 156 -14.54 17.08 -0.52
C GLU A 156 -15.62 16.16 0.08
N ARG A 157 -16.37 15.42 -0.75
CA ARG A 157 -17.34 14.43 -0.28
C ARG A 157 -16.68 13.32 0.54
N LEU A 158 -15.55 12.80 0.08
CA LEU A 158 -14.81 11.76 0.81
C LEU A 158 -14.35 12.27 2.18
N GLN A 159 -13.80 13.48 2.25
CA GLN A 159 -13.36 14.08 3.51
C GLN A 159 -14.52 14.32 4.47
N ARG A 160 -15.67 14.82 4.00
CA ARG A 160 -16.87 14.98 4.86
C ARG A 160 -17.40 13.65 5.39
N THR A 161 -17.19 12.55 4.67
CA THR A 161 -17.57 11.20 5.12
C THR A 161 -16.47 10.50 5.92
N ARG A 162 -15.33 11.15 6.12
CA ARG A 162 -14.20 10.56 6.84
C ARG A 162 -14.60 10.37 8.31
N PRO A 163 -14.46 9.16 8.86
CA PRO A 163 -14.71 8.96 10.28
C PRO A 163 -13.72 9.79 11.10
N SER A 164 -14.18 10.31 12.23
CA SER A 164 -13.33 11.09 13.14
C SER A 164 -12.08 10.29 13.56
N PRO A 165 -10.98 10.97 13.93
CA PRO A 165 -9.77 10.30 14.42
C PRO A 165 -10.06 9.28 15.54
N GLU A 166 -11.01 9.61 16.42
CA GLU A 166 -11.46 8.74 17.50
C GLU A 166 -12.16 7.47 16.99
N ALA A 167 -13.03 7.61 15.99
CA ALA A 167 -13.70 6.47 15.36
C ALA A 167 -12.71 5.56 14.60
N LEU A 168 -11.61 6.13 14.11
CA LEU A 168 -10.56 5.39 13.40
C LEU A 168 -9.66 4.57 14.31
N ALA A 169 -9.49 4.99 15.57
CA ALA A 169 -8.66 4.28 16.54
C ALA A 169 -9.15 2.84 16.82
N GLY A 170 -10.44 2.57 16.63
CA GLY A 170 -11.04 1.24 16.77
C GLY A 170 -11.38 0.53 15.46
N ALA A 171 -11.07 1.13 14.31
CA ALA A 171 -11.52 0.63 13.01
C ALA A 171 -10.68 -0.57 12.52
N PRO A 172 -11.28 -1.50 11.73
CA PRO A 172 -10.54 -2.62 11.17
C PRO A 172 -9.44 -2.13 10.20
N PRO A 173 -8.34 -2.90 10.00
CA PRO A 173 -7.22 -2.49 9.16
C PRO A 173 -7.58 -2.13 7.70
N THR A 174 -8.69 -2.65 7.20
CA THR A 174 -9.23 -2.33 5.87
C THR A 174 -9.72 -0.88 5.78
N ALA A 175 -10.31 -0.34 6.85
CA ALA A 175 -10.74 1.06 6.92
C ALA A 175 -9.53 2.00 6.96
N THR A 176 -8.50 1.67 7.74
CA THR A 176 -7.24 2.44 7.78
C THR A 176 -6.54 2.46 6.42
N ARG A 177 -6.51 1.33 5.71
CA ARG A 177 -5.92 1.26 4.35
C ARG A 177 -6.69 2.11 3.33
N ARG A 178 -8.02 2.15 3.43
CA ARG A 178 -8.86 2.99 2.57
C ARG A 178 -8.50 4.46 2.73
N ILE A 179 -8.34 4.93 3.96
CA ILE A 179 -7.96 6.32 4.24
C ILE A 179 -6.58 6.66 3.69
N TRP A 180 -5.61 5.75 3.80
CA TRP A 180 -4.28 5.99 3.23
C TRP A 180 -4.31 6.12 1.70
N LEU A 181 -5.13 5.30 1.04
CA LEU A 181 -5.40 5.41 -0.40
C LEU A 181 -6.08 6.74 -0.74
N GLU A 182 -7.06 7.17 0.05
CA GLU A 182 -7.76 8.44 -0.13
C GLU A 182 -6.82 9.64 0.04
N SER A 183 -5.93 9.65 1.04
CA SER A 183 -4.89 10.68 1.24
C SER A 183 -3.90 10.71 0.07
N SER A 184 -3.47 9.54 -0.42
CA SER A 184 -2.54 9.45 -1.56
C SER A 184 -3.18 9.97 -2.85
N MET A 185 -4.47 9.67 -3.07
CA MET A 185 -5.23 10.20 -4.20
C MET A 185 -5.46 11.70 -4.08
N ALA A 186 -5.77 12.20 -2.88
CA ALA A 186 -5.95 13.63 -2.63
C ALA A 186 -4.68 14.39 -3.02
N ARG A 187 -3.52 13.93 -2.57
CA ARG A 187 -2.21 14.49 -2.93
C ARG A 187 -2.01 14.56 -4.44
N LEU A 188 -2.30 13.48 -5.16
CA LEU A 188 -2.12 13.44 -6.60
C LEU A 188 -3.09 14.38 -7.34
N VAL A 189 -4.32 14.53 -6.86
CA VAL A 189 -5.27 15.50 -7.40
C VAL A 189 -4.78 16.93 -7.13
N TYR A 190 -4.29 17.22 -5.92
CA TYR A 190 -3.70 18.53 -5.62
C TYR A 190 -2.45 18.77 -6.47
N GLU A 191 -1.71 17.72 -6.83
CA GLU A 191 -0.53 17.82 -7.71
C GLU A 191 -0.84 18.13 -9.17
N LEU A 192 -2.06 17.91 -9.61
CA LEU A 192 -2.44 18.03 -11.01
C LEU A 192 -3.53 19.07 -11.26
N ALA A 193 -4.20 19.53 -10.21
CA ALA A 193 -5.21 20.56 -10.30
C ALA A 193 -4.56 21.92 -10.59
N ASP A 194 -5.30 22.76 -11.32
CA ASP A 194 -4.94 24.14 -11.60
C ASP A 194 -4.82 24.94 -10.28
N PRO A 195 -3.72 25.67 -10.04
CA PRO A 195 -3.52 26.46 -8.82
C PRO A 195 -4.65 27.46 -8.55
N ASP A 196 -5.18 28.13 -9.57
CA ASP A 196 -6.26 29.11 -9.41
C ASP A 196 -7.54 28.42 -8.93
N LEU A 197 -7.79 27.20 -9.42
CA LEU A 197 -8.93 26.41 -8.98
C LEU A 197 -8.76 25.93 -7.53
N LEU A 198 -7.54 25.53 -7.13
CA LEU A 198 -7.24 25.18 -5.75
C LEU A 198 -7.45 26.38 -4.83
N LEU A 199 -6.98 27.56 -5.22
CA LEU A 199 -7.17 28.82 -4.49
C LEU A 199 -8.66 29.18 -4.37
N GLU A 200 -9.43 29.13 -5.47
CA GLU A 200 -10.87 29.38 -5.48
C GLU A 200 -11.61 28.43 -4.51
N GLN A 201 -11.20 27.16 -4.44
CA GLN A 201 -11.77 26.22 -3.48
C GLN A 201 -11.34 26.50 -2.04
N ALA A 202 -10.07 26.78 -1.83
CA ALA A 202 -9.51 27.05 -0.51
C ALA A 202 -10.22 28.25 0.13
N GLU A 203 -10.37 29.35 -0.61
CA GLU A 203 -11.10 30.56 -0.21
C GLU A 203 -12.56 30.28 0.16
N ARG A 204 -13.23 29.37 -0.55
CA ARG A 204 -14.60 28.98 -0.21
C ARG A 204 -14.71 28.16 1.08
N LEU A 205 -13.67 27.42 1.43
CA LEU A 205 -13.68 26.47 2.53
C LEU A 205 -13.10 27.05 3.82
N ILE A 206 -12.21 28.04 3.74
CA ILE A 206 -11.52 28.61 4.91
C ILE A 206 -12.46 29.29 5.91
N GLY A 207 -13.59 29.82 5.43
CA GLY A 207 -14.63 30.42 6.27
C GLY A 207 -15.58 29.41 6.94
N SER A 208 -15.37 28.10 6.77
CA SER A 208 -16.24 27.08 7.36
C SER A 208 -16.08 27.00 8.88
N ASP A 209 -17.19 26.84 9.61
CA ASP A 209 -17.16 26.55 11.05
C ASP A 209 -16.56 25.17 11.35
N ASP A 210 -16.68 24.23 10.40
CA ASP A 210 -16.13 22.89 10.52
C ASP A 210 -14.59 22.90 10.42
N VAL A 211 -13.97 22.26 11.41
CA VAL A 211 -12.51 22.21 11.55
C VAL A 211 -11.87 21.41 10.42
N GLU A 212 -12.45 20.26 10.07
CA GLU A 212 -11.89 19.39 9.03
C GLU A 212 -11.96 20.07 7.66
N THR A 213 -13.06 20.77 7.40
CA THR A 213 -13.22 21.60 6.21
C THR A 213 -12.19 22.72 6.13
N ARG A 214 -11.87 23.39 7.25
CA ARG A 214 -10.79 24.39 7.30
C ARG A 214 -9.40 23.79 7.09
N ASN A 215 -9.13 22.59 7.64
CA ASN A 215 -7.87 21.89 7.39
C ASN A 215 -7.72 21.56 5.91
N MET A 216 -8.80 21.11 5.25
CA MET A 216 -8.80 20.90 3.80
C MET A 216 -8.48 22.17 3.03
N ALA A 217 -9.00 23.32 3.47
CA ALA A 217 -8.69 24.61 2.87
C ALA A 217 -7.18 24.91 2.95
N LEU A 218 -6.55 24.66 4.10
CA LEU A 218 -5.10 24.79 4.27
C LEU A 218 -4.32 23.81 3.37
N THR A 219 -4.80 22.56 3.22
CA THR A 219 -4.19 21.59 2.29
C THR A 219 -4.26 22.07 0.84
N LEU A 220 -5.43 22.56 0.41
CA LEU A 220 -5.65 23.09 -0.95
C LEU A 220 -4.76 24.31 -1.19
N MET A 221 -4.68 25.20 -0.20
CA MET A 221 -3.84 26.39 -0.22
C MET A 221 -2.36 26.04 -0.34
N ALA A 222 -1.86 25.10 0.47
CA ALA A 222 -0.50 24.58 0.35
C ALA A 222 -0.26 23.88 -1.02
N GLY A 223 -1.31 23.29 -1.59
CA GLY A 223 -1.31 22.75 -2.94
C GLY A 223 -1.17 23.82 -4.03
N ALA A 224 -1.89 24.93 -3.91
CA ALA A 224 -1.78 26.09 -4.80
C ALA A 224 -0.43 26.81 -4.66
N ALA A 225 0.10 26.85 -3.43
CA ALA A 225 1.34 27.52 -3.04
C ALA A 225 2.63 26.94 -3.62
N ARG A 226 2.56 25.92 -4.48
CA ARG A 226 3.77 25.28 -5.03
C ARG A 226 4.51 26.14 -6.03
N ASP A 227 3.78 27.08 -6.61
CA ASP A 227 4.33 28.17 -7.38
C ASP A 227 4.17 29.43 -6.54
N LEU A 228 4.98 29.54 -5.47
CA LEU A 228 4.91 30.63 -4.48
C LEU A 228 4.94 32.01 -5.14
N ASP A 229 5.60 32.13 -6.29
CA ASP A 229 5.71 33.36 -7.07
C ASP A 229 4.36 33.82 -7.66
N SER A 230 3.37 32.93 -7.73
CA SER A 230 2.01 33.20 -8.24
C SER A 230 0.97 33.44 -7.15
N LEU A 231 1.34 33.28 -5.87
CA LEU A 231 0.38 33.44 -4.79
C LEU A 231 0.01 34.91 -4.58
N PRO A 232 -1.28 35.26 -4.57
CA PRO A 232 -1.69 36.56 -4.09
C PRO A 232 -1.32 36.72 -2.61
N PRO A 233 -1.02 37.94 -2.13
CA PRO A 233 -0.78 38.19 -0.73
C PRO A 233 -1.97 37.67 0.09
N LEU A 234 -1.69 36.77 1.02
CA LEU A 234 -2.72 36.09 1.79
C LEU A 234 -3.31 37.05 2.82
N GLY A 235 -4.64 37.04 2.95
CA GLY A 235 -5.34 37.83 3.94
C GLY A 235 -5.14 37.31 5.36
N GLU A 236 -5.34 38.18 6.36
CA GLU A 236 -5.19 37.89 7.79
C GLU A 236 -5.97 36.65 8.27
N HIS A 237 -7.09 36.31 7.62
CA HIS A 237 -7.90 35.15 7.97
C HIS A 237 -7.19 33.81 7.71
N TRP A 238 -6.28 33.73 6.72
CA TRP A 238 -5.45 32.54 6.48
C TRP A 238 -4.46 32.31 7.60
N LYS A 239 -3.84 33.39 8.08
CA LYS A 239 -2.94 33.39 9.23
C LYS A 239 -3.66 32.91 10.49
N GLN A 240 -4.81 33.51 10.80
CA GLN A 240 -5.63 33.11 11.96
C GLN A 240 -6.05 31.63 11.89
N ALA A 241 -6.42 31.14 10.71
CA ALA A 241 -6.78 29.73 10.53
C ALA A 241 -5.59 28.80 10.80
N ALA A 242 -4.41 29.10 10.27
CA ALA A 242 -3.22 28.30 10.49
C ALA A 242 -2.71 28.36 11.94
N GLU A 243 -2.72 29.53 12.57
CA GLU A 243 -2.41 29.70 14.00
C GLU A 243 -3.37 28.91 14.89
N SER A 244 -4.67 28.96 14.60
CA SER A 244 -5.68 28.19 15.34
C SER A 244 -5.47 26.68 15.25
N ARG A 245 -4.84 26.21 14.16
CA ARG A 245 -4.50 24.80 13.96
C ARG A 245 -3.27 24.41 14.77
N LEU A 246 -2.20 25.21 14.69
CA LEU A 246 -0.95 24.98 15.41
C LEU A 246 -1.07 25.15 16.92
N GLY A 247 -2.00 25.99 17.39
CA GLY A 247 -2.26 26.18 18.82
C GLY A 247 -2.92 24.98 19.51
N ARG A 248 -3.30 23.93 18.77
CA ARG A 248 -3.90 22.74 19.35
C ARG A 248 -2.82 21.84 19.95
N PRO A 249 -3.00 21.35 21.18
CA PRO A 249 -2.09 20.34 21.71
C PRO A 249 -2.15 19.10 20.79
N PRO A 250 -1.01 18.49 20.46
CA PRO A 250 -1.00 17.27 19.67
C PRO A 250 -1.84 16.21 20.37
N ALA A 251 -2.64 15.46 19.61
CA ALA A 251 -3.46 14.41 20.17
C ALA A 251 -2.54 13.46 20.97
N PRO A 252 -2.89 13.10 22.22
CA PRO A 252 -2.01 12.27 23.05
C PRO A 252 -1.76 10.95 22.34
N GLY A 253 -0.52 10.74 21.88
CA GLY A 253 -0.11 9.51 21.23
C GLY A 253 -0.30 8.33 22.18
N ARG A 254 -1.41 7.60 22.05
CA ARG A 254 -1.70 6.43 22.90
C ARG A 254 -0.85 5.26 22.45
N GLY A 255 0.34 5.16 23.05
CA GLY A 255 1.23 4.03 22.93
C GLY A 255 0.65 2.79 23.62
N SER A 256 0.18 1.83 22.82
CA SER A 256 -0.06 0.46 23.27
C SER A 256 1.25 -0.35 23.23
N GLY A 257 2.17 -0.11 24.17
CA GLY A 257 3.18 -1.07 24.65
C GLY A 257 4.12 -1.81 23.68
N ARG A 258 4.07 -1.58 22.36
CA ARG A 258 4.98 -2.17 21.37
C ARG A 258 5.32 -1.09 20.36
N GLN A 259 6.49 -0.49 20.54
CA GLN A 259 7.13 0.37 19.54
C GLN A 259 7.34 -0.44 18.25
N ARG A 260 6.38 -0.33 17.33
CA ARG A 260 6.69 -0.30 15.90
C ARG A 260 6.92 1.16 15.58
N GLU A 261 7.98 1.44 14.84
CA GLU A 261 8.34 2.77 14.34
C GLU A 261 7.07 3.50 13.84
N PRO A 262 6.90 4.79 14.18
CA PRO A 262 5.71 5.52 13.78
C PRO A 262 5.69 5.64 12.26
N LEU A 263 4.78 4.90 11.63
CA LEU A 263 4.19 5.33 10.36
C LEU A 263 3.70 6.75 10.61
N VAL A 264 4.32 7.74 9.94
CA VAL A 264 4.07 9.18 10.10
C VAL A 264 2.58 9.42 10.35
N PRO A 265 2.17 9.82 11.57
CA PRO A 265 0.76 10.07 11.83
C PRO A 265 0.28 11.17 10.88
N LEU A 266 -0.85 10.94 10.21
CA LEU A 266 -1.51 11.89 9.29
C LEU A 266 -1.68 13.28 9.91
N GLU A 267 -1.76 13.36 11.24
CA GLU A 267 -1.80 14.60 12.01
C GLU A 267 -0.59 15.52 11.75
N TYR A 268 0.60 14.97 11.47
CA TYR A 268 1.78 15.78 11.15
C TYR A 268 1.76 16.33 9.73
N GLU A 269 1.02 15.72 8.80
CA GLU A 269 0.91 16.18 7.41
C GLU A 269 0.06 17.46 7.35
N ASP A 270 -1.04 17.52 8.11
CA ASP A 270 -1.89 18.70 8.24
C ASP A 270 -1.14 19.87 8.91
N ASP A 271 -0.38 19.59 9.98
CA ASP A 271 0.39 20.62 10.69
C ASP A 271 1.56 21.14 9.84
N THR A 272 2.14 20.29 8.96
CA THR A 272 3.12 20.72 7.96
C THR A 272 2.49 21.65 6.93
N GLN A 273 1.26 21.38 6.49
CA GLN A 273 0.55 22.23 5.54
C GLN A 273 0.17 23.58 6.16
N ALA A 274 -0.28 23.59 7.41
CA ALA A 274 -0.51 24.85 8.15
C ALA A 274 0.78 25.67 8.26
N LEU A 275 1.92 25.03 8.50
CA LEU A 275 3.23 25.68 8.52
C LEU A 275 3.63 26.24 7.15
N ILE A 276 3.39 25.51 6.06
CA ILE A 276 3.61 25.97 4.69
C ILE A 276 2.75 27.21 4.37
N VAL A 277 1.49 27.23 4.81
CA VAL A 277 0.62 28.39 4.63
C VAL A 277 1.14 29.60 5.42
N LEU A 278 1.58 29.41 6.66
CA LEU A 278 2.18 30.50 7.45
C LEU A 278 3.46 31.03 6.83
N LEU A 279 4.30 30.15 6.28
CA LEU A 279 5.50 30.51 5.50
C LEU A 279 5.16 31.33 4.25
N ALA A 280 3.97 31.16 3.68
CA ALA A 280 3.51 31.91 2.52
C ALA A 280 2.81 33.25 2.88
N CYS A 281 2.28 33.38 4.11
CA CYS A 281 1.62 34.60 4.58
C CYS A 281 2.58 35.70 5.04
N GLU A 282 3.74 35.33 5.61
CA GLU A 282 4.63 36.29 6.28
C GLU A 282 5.75 36.81 5.36
N ASP A 283 6.11 38.08 5.53
CA ASP A 283 7.33 38.63 4.93
C ASP A 283 8.53 37.95 5.60
N MET A 284 9.13 37.03 4.86
CA MET A 284 10.25 36.20 5.33
C MET A 284 11.51 37.00 5.71
N SER A 285 11.50 38.33 5.53
CA SER A 285 12.60 39.22 5.90
C SER A 285 12.54 39.76 7.34
N ASP A 286 11.44 39.60 8.10
CA ASP A 286 11.35 40.04 9.51
C ASP A 286 11.59 38.87 10.51
N PRO A 287 12.72 38.86 11.24
CA PRO A 287 13.03 37.83 12.23
C PRO A 287 12.09 37.83 13.44
N ASN A 288 11.43 38.95 13.75
CA ASN A 288 10.58 39.07 14.93
C ASN A 288 9.25 38.33 14.74
N ALA A 289 8.75 38.24 13.50
CA ALA A 289 7.55 37.49 13.14
C ALA A 289 7.66 36.00 13.51
N TRP A 290 8.86 35.43 13.45
CA TRP A 290 9.12 34.02 13.76
C TRP A 290 9.18 33.72 15.26
N SER A 291 9.62 34.67 16.08
CA SER A 291 9.89 34.44 17.51
C SER A 291 8.65 34.02 18.31
N ALA A 292 7.46 34.51 17.92
CA ALA A 292 6.19 34.15 18.55
C ALA A 292 5.70 32.74 18.12
N LEU A 293 5.98 32.33 16.88
CA LEU A 293 5.61 31.02 16.32
C LEU A 293 6.58 29.90 16.73
N LEU A 294 7.85 30.21 16.96
CA LEU A 294 8.93 29.26 17.33
C LEU A 294 8.96 28.88 18.83
N GLY A 295 7.91 29.19 19.59
CA GLY A 295 7.75 28.82 21.00
C GLY A 295 7.63 27.30 21.26
N GLU A 296 7.19 26.90 22.46
CA GLU A 296 7.16 25.49 22.90
C GLU A 296 6.44 24.52 21.95
N GLY A 297 5.50 24.99 21.13
CA GLY A 297 4.75 24.17 20.16
C GLY A 297 5.61 23.53 19.06
N MET A 298 6.63 24.23 18.54
CA MET A 298 7.48 23.70 17.46
C MET A 298 8.40 22.55 17.90
N ARG A 299 8.60 22.35 19.21
CA ARG A 299 9.40 21.21 19.70
C ARG A 299 8.81 19.85 19.34
N ILE A 300 7.53 19.80 18.99
CA ILE A 300 6.84 18.55 18.65
C ILE A 300 6.89 18.28 17.13
N TYR A 301 7.17 19.32 16.33
CA TYR A 301 7.16 19.29 14.86
C TYR A 301 8.55 19.21 14.21
N PHE A 302 9.56 18.81 14.98
CA PHE A 302 10.96 18.79 14.53
C PHE A 302 11.23 18.00 13.25
N ALA A 303 10.70 16.79 13.15
CA ALA A 303 11.01 15.92 12.02
C ALA A 303 10.35 16.40 10.70
N PRO A 304 9.07 16.81 10.69
CA PRO A 304 8.46 17.42 9.51
C PRO A 304 9.15 18.72 9.07
N LEU A 305 9.50 19.60 10.01
CA LEU A 305 10.20 20.85 9.72
C LEU A 305 11.57 20.60 9.07
N ILE A 306 12.37 19.68 9.61
CA ILE A 306 13.66 19.28 9.03
C ILE A 306 13.49 18.76 7.60
N ASN A 307 12.45 17.95 7.34
CA ASN A 307 12.18 17.43 6.01
C ASN A 307 11.76 18.52 5.03
N ALA A 308 10.92 19.46 5.46
CA ALA A 308 10.50 20.60 4.64
C ALA A 308 11.70 21.48 4.25
N ILE A 309 12.60 21.78 5.21
CA ILE A 309 13.82 22.54 4.96
C ILE A 309 14.74 21.80 3.97
N ASN A 310 14.96 20.49 4.18
CA ASN A 310 15.79 19.69 3.27
C ASN A 310 15.22 19.66 1.83
N LEU A 311 13.90 19.52 1.69
CA LEU A 311 13.23 19.56 0.38
C LEU A 311 13.39 20.93 -0.29
N ALA A 312 13.25 22.02 0.47
CA ALA A 312 13.43 23.37 -0.05
C ALA A 312 14.89 23.65 -0.45
N GLN A 313 15.88 23.19 0.34
CA GLN A 313 17.31 23.32 0.04
C GLN A 313 17.75 22.52 -1.19
N THR A 314 17.12 21.36 -1.44
CA THR A 314 17.41 20.51 -2.61
C THR A 314 16.53 20.83 -3.82
N SER A 315 15.65 21.83 -3.70
CA SER A 315 14.77 22.28 -4.78
C SER A 315 15.58 22.87 -5.94
N PRO A 316 15.19 22.61 -7.21
CA PRO A 316 15.82 23.26 -8.37
C PRO A 316 15.50 24.77 -8.46
N HIS A 317 14.54 25.27 -7.67
CA HIS A 317 14.10 26.67 -7.69
C HIS A 317 14.91 27.54 -6.70
N GLU A 318 15.39 28.70 -7.14
CA GLU A 318 16.27 29.57 -6.35
C GLU A 318 15.57 30.27 -5.18
N HIS A 319 14.29 30.64 -5.30
CA HIS A 319 13.56 31.28 -4.21
C HIS A 319 13.36 30.30 -3.03
N HIS A 320 13.06 29.02 -3.28
CA HIS A 320 12.95 28.00 -2.21
C HIS A 320 14.24 27.84 -1.41
N ARG A 321 15.38 27.85 -2.11
CA ARG A 321 16.69 27.81 -1.45
C ARG A 321 16.93 29.06 -0.62
N ARG A 322 16.65 30.26 -1.16
CA ARG A 322 16.75 31.52 -0.41
C ARG A 322 15.84 31.54 0.82
N HIS A 323 14.63 31.01 0.71
CA HIS A 323 13.65 30.92 1.79
C HIS A 323 14.12 29.95 2.90
N ALA A 324 14.63 28.78 2.51
CA ALA A 324 15.20 27.83 3.46
C ALA A 324 16.46 28.38 4.14
N GLU A 325 17.32 29.09 3.41
CA GLU A 325 18.51 29.75 3.94
C GLU A 325 18.18 30.92 4.87
N ALA A 326 17.17 31.74 4.54
CA ALA A 326 16.69 32.81 5.40
C ALA A 326 16.11 32.25 6.70
N PHE A 327 15.29 31.20 6.60
CA PHE A 327 14.75 30.49 7.76
C PHE A 327 15.85 29.86 8.62
N THR A 328 16.83 29.20 8.00
CA THR A 328 17.97 28.61 8.72
C THR A 328 18.83 29.67 9.42
N ARG A 329 19.02 30.84 8.79
CA ARG A 329 19.68 32.00 9.41
C ARG A 329 18.89 32.57 10.59
N ALA A 330 17.58 32.76 10.41
CA ALA A 330 16.71 33.20 11.51
C ALA A 330 16.71 32.22 12.69
N LEU A 331 16.79 30.91 12.40
CA LEU A 331 16.99 29.89 13.43
C LEU A 331 18.35 30.04 14.13
N ASP A 332 19.43 30.22 13.38
CA ASP A 332 20.77 30.43 13.94
C ASP A 332 20.83 31.67 14.84
N ASP A 333 20.15 32.75 14.45
CA ASP A 333 20.10 34.02 15.18
C ASP A 333 19.18 33.97 16.42
N SER A 334 18.22 33.03 16.48
CA SER A 334 17.26 32.91 17.58
C SER A 334 17.87 32.44 18.92
N GLY A 335 19.08 31.88 18.91
CA GLY A 335 19.77 31.39 20.12
C GLY A 335 19.09 30.19 20.82
N LEU A 336 18.08 29.58 20.21
CA LEU A 336 17.32 28.48 20.80
C LEU A 336 18.12 27.17 20.78
N GLY A 337 18.30 26.53 21.95
CA GLY A 337 19.16 25.33 22.10
C GLY A 337 18.77 24.09 21.27
N TRP A 338 17.59 24.07 20.66
CA TRP A 338 17.18 23.01 19.73
C TRP A 338 17.72 23.20 18.32
N VAL A 339 18.13 24.41 17.95
CA VAL A 339 18.76 24.75 16.66
C VAL A 339 20.01 23.90 16.45
N GLU A 340 20.78 23.66 17.52
CA GLU A 340 21.97 22.79 17.48
C GLU A 340 21.62 21.29 17.25
N HIS A 341 20.40 20.86 17.58
CA HIS A 341 19.92 19.52 17.26
C HIS A 341 19.51 19.40 15.79
N VAL A 342 18.81 20.41 15.26
CA VAL A 342 18.45 20.53 13.84
C VAL A 342 19.71 20.65 12.96
N ARG A 343 20.66 21.49 13.37
CA ARG A 343 21.96 21.70 12.71
C ARG A 343 22.73 20.39 12.54
N ARG A 344 22.85 19.58 13.60
CA ARG A 344 23.51 18.25 13.54
C ARG A 344 22.82 17.26 12.61
N ARG A 345 21.52 17.40 12.37
CA ARG A 345 20.73 16.53 11.49
C ARG A 345 20.79 16.99 10.03
N LEU A 346 20.72 18.30 9.77
CA LEU A 346 20.82 18.89 8.43
C LEU A 346 22.25 18.80 7.88
N HIS A 347 23.25 19.02 8.75
CA HIS A 347 24.66 18.97 8.41
C HIS A 347 25.35 17.93 9.29
N PRO A 348 25.21 16.62 9.00
CA PRO A 348 25.91 15.61 9.74
C PRO A 348 27.41 15.86 9.57
N GLN A 349 28.08 16.27 10.66
CA GLN A 349 29.53 16.44 10.60
C GLN A 349 30.15 15.11 10.13
N PRO A 350 31.09 15.15 9.17
CA PRO A 350 31.79 13.95 8.74
C PRO A 350 32.38 13.34 10.00
N ARG A 351 32.00 12.09 10.30
CA ARG A 351 32.58 11.35 11.43
C ARG A 351 34.08 11.34 11.18
N GLY A 352 34.81 12.19 11.90
CA GLY A 352 36.26 12.22 11.83
C GLY A 352 36.72 10.79 12.06
N ASN A 353 37.45 10.24 11.09
CA ASN A 353 38.10 8.94 11.24
C ASN A 353 39.02 9.06 12.45
N THR A 354 38.56 8.64 13.63
CA THR A 354 39.43 8.44 14.78
C THR A 354 40.46 7.40 14.36
N PRO A 355 41.75 7.76 14.24
CA PRO A 355 42.78 6.80 13.91
C PRO A 355 42.79 5.72 15.00
N ARG A 356 42.78 4.46 14.57
CA ARG A 356 42.88 3.28 15.44
C ARG A 356 44.32 3.04 15.86
#